data_AF-A0A9P4NGI4-F1
#
_entry.id   AF-A0A9P4NGI4-F1
#
_cell.length_a   1.000
_cell.length_b   1.000
_cell.length_c   1.000
_cell.angle_alpha   90.00
_cell.angle_beta   90.00
_cell.angle_gamma   90.00
#
_symmetry.space_group_name_H-M   'P 1'
#
loop_
_entity.id
_entity.type
_entity.pdbx_description
1 polymer ?
#
loop_
_entity_poly.entity_id
_entity_poly.type
_entity_poly.pdbx_seq_one_letter_code
_entity_poly.pdbx_strand_id
1 'polypeptide(L)' 'MQAKNSGKLKVVKAFSSGALLQLRHTHAKFDFIYIDGSHVALDVLSDAVPCWPMLDVGGMLAFDESR' A
#
# COMPACT_ATOMS: atom_id res chain seq x y z
N MET A 1 -3.02 -29.92 10.09
CA MET A 1 -2.37 -29.43 8.87
C MET A 1 -1.91 -28.01 9.14
N GLN A 2 -0.61 -27.77 9.30
CA GLN A 2 -0.07 -26.44 9.59
C GLN A 2 0.26 -25.75 8.26
N ALA A 3 -0.32 -24.58 8.01
CA ALA A 3 0.18 -23.69 6.97
C ALA A 3 1.43 -22.99 7.52
N LYS A 4 2.61 -23.55 7.23
CA LYS A 4 3.89 -22.84 7.37
C LYS A 4 3.97 -21.81 6.25
N ASN A 5 3.71 -20.55 6.56
CA ASN A 5 4.22 -19.45 5.75
C ASN A 5 5.04 -18.53 6.67
N SER A 6 6.36 -18.62 6.59
CA SER A 6 7.29 -17.74 7.30
C SER A 6 7.40 -16.39 6.57
N GLY A 7 6.25 -15.75 6.31
CA GLY A 7 6.19 -14.47 5.64
C GLY A 7 6.76 -13.39 6.54
N LYS A 8 7.81 -12.69 6.10
CA LYS A 8 8.37 -11.53 6.79
C LYS A 8 7.32 -10.42 6.81
N LEU A 9 6.56 -10.31 7.90
CA LEU A 9 5.60 -9.22 8.10
C LEU A 9 6.32 -7.99 8.66
N LYS A 10 6.18 -6.85 7.97
CA LYS A 10 6.59 -5.54 8.47
C LYS A 10 5.33 -4.69 8.68
N VAL A 11 5.07 -4.31 9.92
CA VAL A 11 3.96 -3.40 10.25
C VAL A 11 4.53 -2.00 10.48
N VAL A 12 3.95 -1.00 9.82
CA VAL A 12 4.29 0.41 10.03
C VAL A 12 3.07 1.10 10.64
N LYS A 13 3.17 1.54 11.89
CA LYS A 13 2.10 2.29 12.58
C LYS A 13 2.35 3.79 12.46
N ALA A 14 1.75 4.41 11.44
CA ALA A 14 1.77 5.84 11.20
C ALA A 14 0.63 6.22 10.23
N PHE A 15 0.34 7.51 10.10
CA PHE A 15 -0.51 7.99 9.00
C PHE A 15 0.14 7.65 7.65
N SER A 16 -0.68 7.22 6.69
CA SER A 16 -0.25 6.84 5.34
C SER A 16 0.54 7.96 4.65
N SER A 17 0.12 9.21 4.81
CA SER A 17 0.80 10.41 4.29
C SER A 17 2.30 10.48 4.65
N GLY A 18 2.66 10.11 5.88
CA GLY A 18 4.05 10.05 6.32
C GLY A 18 4.72 8.72 5.99
N ALA A 19 4.02 7.60 6.20
CA ALA A 19 4.55 6.26 6.02
C ALA A 19 4.93 5.97 4.56
N LEU A 20 4.03 6.30 3.61
CA LEU A 20 4.24 6.09 2.18
C LEU A 20 5.38 6.95 1.65
N LEU A 21 5.52 8.19 2.16
CA LEU A 21 6.64 9.05 1.81
C LEU A 21 7.98 8.43 2.25
N GLN A 22 8.08 7.98 3.51
CA GLN A 22 9.28 7.30 4.01
C GLN A 22 9.58 6.02 3.21
N LEU A 23 8.54 5.24 2.88
CA LEU A 23 8.68 4.02 2.11
C LEU A 23 9.21 4.31 0.69
N ARG A 24 8.73 5.39 0.06
CA ARG A 24 9.23 5.85 -1.24
C ARG A 24 10.72 6.19 -1.20
N HIS A 25 11.19 6.79 -0.10
CA HIS A 25 12.62 7.09 0.08
C HIS A 25 13.50 5.83 0.19
N THR A 26 12.92 4.67 0.53
CA THR A 26 13.65 3.40 0.51
C THR A 26 13.72 2.76 -0.88
N HIS A 27 13.16 3.41 -1.91
CA HIS A 27 13.00 2.85 -3.25
C HIS A 27 12.27 1.50 -3.25
N ALA A 28 11.35 1.31 -2.30
CA ALA A 28 10.54 0.11 -2.21
C ALA A 28 9.70 -0.09 -3.48
N LYS A 29 9.53 -1.35 -3.85
CA LYS A 29 8.76 -1.78 -5.00
C LYS A 29 7.81 -2.90 -4.61
N PHE A 30 6.63 -2.88 -5.23
CA PHE A 30 5.55 -3.82 -4.94
C PHE A 30 4.91 -4.29 -6.25
N ASP A 31 4.66 -5.59 -6.32
CA ASP A 31 3.86 -6.24 -7.36
C ASP A 31 2.35 -6.11 -7.09
N PHE A 32 1.98 -5.92 -5.83
CA PHE A 32 0.60 -5.70 -5.41
C PHE A 32 0.50 -4.61 -4.34
N ILE A 33 -0.42 -3.68 -4.53
CA ILE A 33 -0.76 -2.63 -3.56
C ILE A 33 -2.28 -2.63 -3.36
N TYR A 34 -2.70 -2.66 -2.11
CA TYR A 34 -4.12 -2.59 -1.71
C TYR A 34 -4.34 -1.36 -0.86
N ILE A 35 -5.29 -0.52 -1.27
CA ILE A 35 -5.69 0.68 -0.54
C ILE A 35 -7.13 0.48 -0.09
N ASP A 36 -7.29 0.34 1.22
CA ASP A 36 -8.56 0.36 1.94
C ASP A 36 -8.59 1.70 2.67
N GLY A 37 -9.06 2.72 1.93
CA GLY A 37 -9.02 4.10 2.38
C GLY A 37 -10.24 4.46 3.22
N SER A 38 -10.39 5.75 3.52
CA SER A 38 -11.68 6.23 4.01
C SER A 38 -12.66 6.33 2.85
N HIS A 39 -13.97 6.34 3.15
CA HIS A 39 -15.04 6.56 2.17
C HIS A 39 -15.05 7.94 1.47
N VAL A 40 -13.96 8.68 1.59
CA VAL A 40 -13.70 9.96 0.94
C VAL A 40 -12.68 9.73 -0.18
N ALA A 41 -13.11 9.95 -1.43
CA ALA A 41 -12.27 9.75 -2.61
C ALA A 41 -10.92 10.51 -2.55
N LEU A 42 -10.88 11.66 -1.87
CA LEU A 42 -9.65 12.43 -1.71
C LEU A 42 -8.61 11.72 -0.84
N ASP A 43 -9.04 10.97 0.17
CA ASP A 43 -8.16 10.23 1.07
C ASP A 43 -7.57 9.03 0.32
N VAL A 44 -8.41 8.29 -0.42
CA VAL A 44 -7.96 7.19 -1.30
C VAL A 44 -6.94 7.66 -2.34
N LEU A 45 -7.23 8.79 -3.01
CA LEU A 45 -6.30 9.38 -3.99
C LEU A 45 -4.98 9.84 -3.36
N SER A 46 -5.03 10.37 -2.13
CA SER A 46 -3.84 10.81 -1.40
C SER A 46 -2.88 9.66 -1.10
N ASP A 47 -3.39 8.43 -0.97
CA ASP A 47 -2.58 7.22 -0.81
C ASP A 47 -2.17 6.60 -2.16
N ALA A 48 -3.04 6.68 -3.18
CA ALA A 48 -2.79 6.12 -4.50
C ALA A 48 -1.61 6.78 -5.22
N VAL A 49 -1.55 8.12 -5.21
CA VAL A 49 -0.55 8.91 -5.91
C VAL A 49 0.89 8.57 -5.48
N PRO A 50 1.24 8.53 -4.17
CA PRO A 50 2.58 8.13 -3.74
C PRO A 50 2.86 6.64 -3.97
N CYS A 51 1.84 5.78 -4.01
CA CYS A 51 1.97 4.34 -4.28
C CYS A 51 2.27 4.02 -5.75
N TRP A 52 1.69 4.77 -6.70
CA TRP A 52 1.87 4.55 -8.13
C TRP A 52 3.32 4.36 -8.58
N PRO A 53 4.29 5.24 -8.23
CA PRO A 53 5.69 5.04 -8.60
C PRO A 53 6.38 3.87 -7.87
N MET A 54 5.78 3.32 -6.81
CA MET A 54 6.28 2.12 -6.12
C MET A 54 5.70 0.83 -6.72
N LEU A 55 4.72 0.90 -7.62
CA LEU A 55 4.19 -0.26 -8.32
C LEU A 55 5.19 -0.72 -9.40
N ASP A 56 5.40 -2.03 -9.49
CA ASP A 56 6.16 -2.64 -10.59
C ASP A 56 5.34 -2.71 -11.88
N VAL A 57 6.04 -2.76 -13.01
CA VAL A 57 5.38 -2.93 -14.33
C VAL A 57 4.68 -4.29 -14.36
N GLY A 58 3.37 -4.28 -14.63
CA GLY A 58 2.52 -5.48 -14.58
C GLY A 58 1.96 -5.80 -13.20
N GLY A 59 2.28 -5.00 -12.17
CA GLY A 59 1.69 -5.09 -10.85
C GLY A 59 0.24 -4.59 -10.81
N MET A 60 -0.45 -4.89 -9.71
CA MET A 60 -1.85 -4.50 -9.50
C MET A 60 -2.00 -3.54 -8.32
N LEU A 61 -2.66 -2.41 -8.57
CA LEU A 61 -3.12 -1.47 -7.56
C LEU A 61 -4.64 -1.64 -7.44
N ALA A 62 -5.10 -2.07 -6.27
CA ALA A 62 -6.51 -2.30 -5.97
C ALA A 62 -7.00 -1.33 -4.89
N PHE A 63 -8.26 -0.92 -5.03
CA PHE A 63 -8.97 -0.07 -4.08
C PHE A 63 -10.15 -0.87 -3.55
N ASP A 64 -10.27 -0.94 -2.23
CA ASP A 64 -11.51 -1.40 -1.59
C ASP A 64 -12.11 -0.23 -0.84
N GLU A 65 -13.40 -0.06 -1.06
CA GLU A 65 -14.14 1.13 -0.68
C GLU A 65 -15.61 0.72 -0.54
N SER A 66 -15.89 0.03 0.56
CA SER A 66 -17.21 -0.51 0.86
C SER A 66 -17.88 0.28 1.99
N ARG A 67 -18.62 1.34 1.62
CA ARG A 67 -19.65 2.09 2.39
C ARG A 67 -19.57 2.21 3.92
#